data_AF-A0A9D8HSM0-F1
#
_entry.id   AF-A0A9D8HSM0-F1
#
_cell.length_a   1.000
_cell.length_b   1.000
_cell.length_c   1.000
_cell.angle_alpha   90.00
_cell.angle_beta   90.00
_cell.angle_gamma   90.00
#
_symmetry.space_group_name_H-M   'P 1'
#
loop_
_entity.id
_entity.type
_entity.pdbx_description
1 polymer ?
#
loop_
_entity_poly.entity_id
_entity_poly.type
_entity_poly.pdbx_seq_one_letter_code
_entity_poly.pdbx_strand_id
1 'polypeptide(L)'
;MRFTILVFFLGVAWLRLSGAAVDAPTSTPPIPVPSERIDGPLFQYKLQGELRAWSLSPFVSHVADSGTDSEEWDVLYPFFSIDRFGLEYRCHLFQLISWAGGGVAEDQEARRFTIFPFYFQQRSSDPSKNYTALLPFYGTVRGRLFRDEFKAVLAPLYVRTLKKDVVTDNFLLPFFHHRHGEHVRGWQFWPLFGHERREPSTRTNGFGETVVVPGHEKSMALWPLFFSQHLGLGTNDPQRRLAAIPLFNFERSAKRDSTTWFWPFGYTLTHDREKKYREQAVLYPFIVWAEGEGKNAVRVWPLFSRTRTPTVFREIYLWPLFRRDHAETEALERERSRVLMFAYSDLRERNKLTGAEMRRTDLWPLLHARRDAEGKSALQFPALIESYLPGNKSVERNWSPVWSIYRREEDAKARTVRASWLYNLFRYERSGDERKVSLLFGLVRYQTGLGAPGWRWAGWSPGASEASEAAPESR
;
A
#
# COMPACT_ATOMS: atom_id res chain seq x y z
N MET A 1 -7.84 5.54 -21.55
CA MET A 1 -8.01 4.09 -21.83
C MET A 1 -6.81 3.50 -22.55
N ARG A 2 -6.18 4.24 -23.49
CA ARG A 2 -5.15 3.76 -24.43
C ARG A 2 -3.83 3.27 -23.78
N PHE A 3 -3.24 4.04 -22.87
CA PHE A 3 -2.13 3.59 -22.01
C PHE A 3 -2.60 2.77 -20.81
N THR A 4 -3.89 2.87 -20.50
CA THR A 4 -4.46 2.28 -19.29
C THR A 4 -4.39 0.77 -19.40
N ILE A 5 -4.88 0.09 -20.44
CA ILE A 5 -4.99 -1.39 -20.42
C ILE A 5 -3.61 -2.11 -20.44
N LEU A 6 -2.63 -1.65 -21.23
CA LEU A 6 -1.31 -2.32 -21.30
C LEU A 6 -0.44 -2.05 -20.06
N VAL A 7 -0.36 -0.78 -19.62
CA VAL A 7 0.30 -0.42 -18.34
C VAL A 7 -0.50 -0.94 -17.15
N PHE A 8 -1.80 -1.20 -17.30
CA PHE A 8 -2.62 -1.83 -16.28
C PHE A 8 -2.24 -3.28 -16.06
N PHE A 9 -2.03 -4.08 -17.11
CA PHE A 9 -1.58 -5.46 -16.93
C PHE A 9 -0.19 -5.52 -16.28
N LEU A 10 0.74 -4.64 -16.70
CA LEU A 10 2.08 -4.54 -16.10
C LEU A 10 2.06 -3.94 -14.68
N GLY A 11 1.24 -2.92 -14.45
CA GLY A 11 1.12 -2.21 -13.17
C GLY A 11 0.35 -3.02 -12.13
N VAL A 12 -0.68 -3.78 -12.52
CA VAL A 12 -1.39 -4.73 -11.65
C VAL A 12 -0.50 -5.92 -11.33
N ALA A 13 0.29 -6.42 -12.29
CA ALA A 13 1.31 -7.43 -12.00
C ALA A 13 2.31 -6.91 -10.96
N TRP A 14 2.82 -5.68 -11.11
CA TRP A 14 3.72 -5.06 -10.13
C TRP A 14 3.05 -4.80 -8.77
N LEU A 15 1.82 -4.29 -8.74
CA LEU A 15 1.06 -4.05 -7.50
C LEU A 15 0.78 -5.35 -6.75
N ARG A 16 0.42 -6.42 -7.47
CA ARG A 16 0.20 -7.75 -6.90
C ARG A 16 1.49 -8.41 -6.42
N LEU A 17 2.60 -8.25 -7.16
CA LEU A 17 3.93 -8.69 -6.72
C LEU A 17 4.42 -7.93 -5.49
N SER A 18 4.01 -6.66 -5.32
CA SER A 18 4.35 -5.85 -4.13
C SER A 18 3.52 -6.19 -2.89
N GLY A 19 2.54 -7.10 -2.99
CA GLY A 19 1.67 -7.51 -1.87
C GLY A 19 0.72 -6.41 -1.39
N ALA A 20 0.57 -5.31 -2.12
CA ALA A 20 -0.37 -4.25 -1.78
C ALA A 20 -1.80 -4.71 -2.09
N ALA A 21 -2.48 -5.23 -1.06
CA ALA A 21 -3.91 -5.46 -1.10
C ALA A 21 -4.62 -4.14 -1.46
N VAL A 22 -5.35 -4.14 -2.58
CA VAL A 22 -6.03 -2.94 -3.12
C VAL A 22 -7.23 -2.50 -2.29
N ASP A 23 -7.71 -3.32 -1.35
CA ASP A 23 -8.87 -2.99 -0.51
C ASP A 23 -8.69 -3.55 0.90
N ALA A 24 -7.86 -2.92 1.72
CA ALA A 24 -7.91 -3.08 3.18
C ALA A 24 -8.28 -1.74 3.81
N PRO A 25 -9.31 -1.66 4.68
CA PRO A 25 -9.56 -0.46 5.45
C PRO A 25 -8.30 -0.14 6.27
N THR A 26 -7.89 1.12 6.24
CA THR A 26 -6.86 1.72 7.09
C THR A 26 -7.27 1.58 8.56
N SER A 27 -7.06 0.40 9.14
CA SER A 27 -7.00 0.23 10.58
C SER A 27 -5.53 0.32 11.00
N THR A 28 -5.26 1.27 11.88
CA THR A 28 -4.01 1.40 12.62
C THR A 28 -3.66 0.03 13.21
N PRO A 29 -2.45 -0.51 13.01
CA PRO A 29 -2.15 -1.85 13.52
C PRO A 29 -2.13 -1.80 15.06
N PRO A 30 -2.94 -2.63 15.76
CA PRO A 30 -2.79 -2.81 17.19
C PRO A 30 -1.43 -3.48 17.45
N ILE A 31 -0.63 -2.89 18.35
CA ILE A 31 0.70 -3.39 18.71
C ILE A 31 0.56 -4.38 19.87
N PRO A 32 1.20 -5.56 19.79
CA PRO A 32 1.00 -6.65 20.75
C PRO A 32 1.37 -6.34 22.21
N VAL A 33 0.53 -6.80 23.12
CA VAL A 33 0.66 -6.88 24.59
C VAL A 33 1.24 -8.28 24.91
N PRO A 34 2.06 -8.49 25.95
CA PRO A 34 2.97 -9.64 26.05
C PRO A 34 2.22 -10.98 26.10
N SER A 35 2.48 -11.79 25.09
CA SER A 35 2.07 -13.20 24.99
C SER A 35 3.19 -14.12 25.45
N GLU A 36 2.82 -15.34 25.87
CA GLU A 36 3.72 -16.50 25.79
C GLU A 36 4.24 -16.59 24.36
N ARG A 37 5.55 -16.36 24.21
CA ARG A 37 6.23 -16.37 22.91
C ARG A 37 7.34 -17.42 22.97
N ILE A 38 7.14 -18.54 22.29
CA ILE A 38 8.21 -19.52 22.08
C ILE A 38 8.92 -19.09 20.80
N ASP A 39 10.12 -18.51 20.93
CA ASP A 39 10.94 -18.14 19.78
C ASP A 39 12.13 -19.09 19.68
N GLY A 40 12.06 -19.99 18.70
CA GLY A 40 13.24 -20.62 18.11
C GLY A 40 13.87 -19.71 17.04
N PRO A 41 15.03 -20.08 16.47
CA PRO A 41 15.73 -19.28 15.44
C PRO A 41 14.83 -18.86 14.29
N LEU A 42 14.05 -19.82 13.79
CA LEU A 42 13.16 -19.69 12.64
C LEU A 42 11.69 -19.99 12.99
N PHE A 43 11.45 -20.61 14.15
CA PHE A 43 10.11 -20.91 14.64
C PHE A 43 9.65 -19.83 15.62
N GLN A 44 8.48 -19.24 15.41
CA GLN A 44 7.86 -18.30 16.33
C GLN A 44 6.44 -18.76 16.61
N TYR A 45 6.02 -18.64 17.87
CA TYR A 45 4.64 -18.87 18.29
C TYR A 45 4.19 -17.70 19.16
N LYS A 46 2.96 -17.22 18.94
CA LYS A 46 2.39 -16.06 19.61
C LYS A 46 0.89 -16.30 19.86
N LEU A 47 0.49 -16.21 21.12
CA LEU A 47 -0.90 -16.30 21.56
C LEU A 47 -1.30 -15.02 22.31
N GLN A 48 -2.17 -14.19 21.73
CA GLN A 48 -2.58 -12.92 22.32
C GLN A 48 -4.10 -12.75 22.26
N GLY A 49 -4.77 -13.07 23.38
CA GLY A 49 -6.24 -13.05 23.43
C GLY A 49 -6.82 -13.99 22.39
N GLU A 50 -7.53 -13.42 21.41
CA GLU A 50 -8.17 -14.13 20.30
C GLU A 50 -7.24 -14.36 19.09
N LEU A 51 -6.06 -13.72 19.08
CA LEU A 51 -5.06 -13.87 18.04
C LEU A 51 -4.11 -15.03 18.35
N ARG A 52 -4.03 -15.99 17.43
CA ARG A 52 -3.06 -17.10 17.41
C ARG A 52 -2.20 -16.96 16.17
N ALA A 53 -0.88 -16.88 16.33
CA ALA A 53 0.02 -16.78 15.20
C ALA A 53 1.25 -17.65 15.41
N TRP A 54 1.69 -18.33 14.35
CA TRP A 54 2.96 -19.04 14.35
C TRP A 54 3.62 -18.99 12.98
N SER A 55 4.94 -19.16 12.95
CA SER A 55 5.71 -19.14 11.71
C SER A 55 6.93 -20.03 11.81
N LEU A 56 7.21 -20.78 10.74
CA LEU A 56 8.50 -21.42 10.47
C LEU A 56 9.11 -20.70 9.26
N SER A 57 9.86 -19.64 9.52
CA SER A 57 10.43 -18.75 8.50
C SER A 57 11.51 -19.45 7.66
N PRO A 58 11.56 -19.26 6.32
CA PRO A 58 10.59 -18.57 5.46
C PRO A 58 9.50 -19.48 4.88
N PHE A 59 9.42 -20.73 5.33
CA PHE A 59 8.64 -21.79 4.68
C PHE A 59 7.14 -21.64 4.86
N VAL A 60 6.67 -21.42 6.09
CA VAL A 60 5.23 -21.37 6.37
C VAL A 60 4.92 -20.42 7.53
N SER A 61 3.81 -19.71 7.45
CA SER A 61 3.22 -19.05 8.60
C SER A 61 1.71 -19.14 8.60
N HIS A 62 1.13 -19.03 9.80
CA HIS A 62 -0.29 -19.08 10.04
C HIS A 62 -0.66 -18.02 11.07
N VAL A 63 -1.72 -17.29 10.81
CA VAL A 63 -2.32 -16.32 11.72
C VAL A 63 -3.81 -16.56 11.73
N ALA A 64 -4.40 -16.73 12.90
CA ALA A 64 -5.85 -16.83 13.09
C ALA A 64 -6.27 -15.84 14.17
N ASP A 65 -7.30 -15.06 13.91
CA ASP A 65 -7.89 -14.12 14.85
C ASP A 65 -9.38 -14.42 14.97
N SER A 66 -9.78 -14.99 16.11
CA SER A 66 -11.19 -15.34 16.33
C SER A 66 -12.09 -14.12 16.53
N GLY A 67 -11.54 -12.96 16.91
CA GLY A 67 -12.32 -11.74 17.12
C GLY A 67 -12.80 -11.10 15.82
N THR A 68 -12.01 -11.26 14.76
CA THR A 68 -12.35 -10.78 13.41
C THR A 68 -12.78 -11.91 12.46
N ASP A 69 -12.86 -13.15 12.97
CA ASP A 69 -13.00 -14.38 12.19
C ASP A 69 -12.10 -14.38 10.95
N SER A 70 -10.83 -14.05 11.16
CA SER A 70 -9.83 -13.98 10.07
C SER A 70 -8.76 -15.04 10.23
N GLU A 71 -8.27 -15.54 9.10
CA GLU A 71 -7.23 -16.54 9.05
C GLU A 71 -6.33 -16.34 7.83
N GLU A 72 -5.02 -16.36 8.02
CA GLU A 72 -4.00 -16.12 7.00
C GLU A 72 -2.99 -17.26 7.05
N TRP A 73 -2.72 -17.87 5.91
CA TRP A 73 -1.65 -18.84 5.70
C TRP A 73 -0.72 -18.34 4.61
N ASP A 74 0.58 -18.38 4.88
CA ASP A 74 1.60 -18.19 3.85
C ASP A 74 2.45 -19.44 3.73
N VAL A 75 2.75 -19.86 2.51
CA VAL A 75 3.76 -20.87 2.21
C VAL A 75 4.75 -20.28 1.22
N LEU A 76 6.01 -20.12 1.65
CA LEU A 76 7.09 -19.47 0.90
C LEU A 76 6.61 -18.14 0.29
N TYR A 77 6.10 -17.21 1.09
CA TYR A 77 5.52 -15.97 0.57
C TYR A 77 6.43 -15.26 -0.45
N PRO A 78 5.92 -14.80 -1.62
CA PRO A 78 4.52 -14.76 -2.03
C PRO A 78 4.10 -15.95 -2.93
N PHE A 79 4.80 -17.08 -2.87
CA PHE A 79 4.54 -18.24 -3.75
C PHE A 79 3.16 -18.81 -3.53
N PHE A 80 2.73 -19.02 -2.28
CA PHE A 80 1.37 -19.46 -1.98
C PHE A 80 0.85 -18.74 -0.74
N SER A 81 -0.39 -18.25 -0.80
CA SER A 81 -1.04 -17.65 0.37
C SER A 81 -2.55 -17.94 0.37
N ILE A 82 -3.14 -18.06 1.55
CA ILE A 82 -4.58 -18.22 1.76
C ILE A 82 -5.01 -17.19 2.80
N ASP A 83 -5.96 -16.35 2.44
CA ASP A 83 -6.61 -15.38 3.32
C ASP A 83 -8.08 -15.77 3.46
N ARG A 84 -8.58 -15.89 4.68
CA ARG A 84 -9.98 -16.11 5.03
C ARG A 84 -10.45 -14.98 5.93
N PHE A 85 -11.63 -14.45 5.67
CA PHE A 85 -12.28 -13.44 6.49
C PHE A 85 -13.78 -13.73 6.54
N GLY A 86 -14.27 -14.17 7.70
CA GLY A 86 -15.61 -14.69 7.83
C GLY A 86 -15.84 -15.88 6.91
N LEU A 87 -16.88 -15.75 6.06
CA LEU A 87 -17.25 -16.71 5.03
C LEU A 87 -16.46 -16.53 3.72
N GLU A 88 -15.72 -15.42 3.58
CA GLU A 88 -14.93 -15.15 2.38
C GLU A 88 -13.53 -15.77 2.48
N TYR A 89 -13.05 -16.28 1.35
CA TYR A 89 -11.69 -16.79 1.24
C TYR A 89 -11.04 -16.36 -0.07
N ARG A 90 -9.73 -16.31 -0.07
CA ARG A 90 -8.88 -16.05 -1.22
C ARG A 90 -7.61 -16.86 -1.10
N CYS A 91 -7.25 -17.55 -2.17
CA CYS A 91 -6.01 -18.29 -2.29
C CYS A 91 -5.25 -17.78 -3.50
N HIS A 92 -3.94 -17.59 -3.34
CA HIS A 92 -3.03 -17.12 -4.37
C HIS A 92 -1.91 -18.11 -4.59
N LEU A 93 -1.54 -18.31 -5.86
CA LEU A 93 -0.33 -19.00 -6.28
C LEU A 93 0.45 -18.06 -7.21
N PHE A 94 1.67 -17.70 -6.80
CA PHE A 94 2.55 -16.70 -7.41
C PHE A 94 1.87 -15.35 -7.68
N GLN A 95 0.80 -15.01 -6.94
CA GLN A 95 -0.05 -13.83 -7.17
C GLN A 95 -0.74 -13.77 -8.56
N LEU A 96 -0.47 -14.74 -9.45
CA LEU A 96 -0.99 -14.82 -10.83
C LEU A 96 -2.20 -15.73 -10.92
N ILE A 97 -2.18 -16.85 -10.20
CA ILE A 97 -3.31 -17.77 -10.12
C ILE A 97 -4.02 -17.48 -8.80
N SER A 98 -5.34 -17.35 -8.85
CA SER A 98 -6.11 -17.10 -7.64
C SER A 98 -7.47 -17.77 -7.64
N TRP A 99 -7.81 -18.34 -6.49
CA TRP A 99 -9.15 -18.79 -6.15
C TRP A 99 -9.73 -17.82 -5.13
N ALA A 100 -11.01 -17.49 -5.24
CA ALA A 100 -11.69 -16.73 -4.21
C ALA A 100 -13.14 -17.19 -4.12
N GLY A 101 -13.75 -17.08 -2.95
CA GLY A 101 -15.12 -17.47 -2.74
C GLY A 101 -15.69 -16.88 -1.46
N GLY A 102 -16.95 -17.21 -1.20
CA GLY A 102 -17.71 -16.73 -0.05
C GLY A 102 -18.85 -15.77 -0.41
N GLY A 103 -19.67 -15.50 0.59
CA GLY A 103 -20.82 -14.59 0.53
C GLY A 103 -21.51 -14.54 1.90
N VAL A 104 -22.10 -13.39 2.23
CA VAL A 104 -22.80 -13.18 3.53
C VAL A 104 -24.15 -13.90 3.57
N ALA A 105 -24.75 -14.17 2.41
CA ALA A 105 -25.99 -14.90 2.24
C ALA A 105 -25.83 -15.99 1.17
N GLU A 106 -26.61 -17.07 1.26
CA GLU A 106 -26.58 -18.23 0.36
C GLU A 106 -26.78 -17.82 -1.13
N ASP A 107 -27.62 -16.81 -1.37
CA ASP A 107 -27.87 -16.21 -2.70
C ASP A 107 -26.74 -15.29 -3.22
N GLN A 108 -25.69 -15.11 -2.42
CA GLN A 108 -24.54 -14.26 -2.75
C GLN A 108 -23.22 -15.04 -2.82
N GLU A 109 -23.23 -16.36 -2.60
CA GLU A 109 -22.00 -17.16 -2.74
C GLU A 109 -21.50 -17.12 -4.18
N ALA A 110 -20.28 -16.61 -4.38
CA ALA A 110 -19.65 -16.52 -5.71
C ALA A 110 -18.21 -17.04 -5.66
N ARG A 111 -17.99 -18.19 -6.30
CA ARG A 111 -16.67 -18.80 -6.49
C ARG A 111 -16.01 -18.24 -7.73
N ARG A 112 -14.73 -17.94 -7.61
CA ARG A 112 -13.94 -17.19 -8.58
C ARG A 112 -12.63 -17.93 -8.80
N PHE A 113 -12.26 -18.08 -10.07
CA PHE A 113 -10.96 -18.61 -10.45
C PHE A 113 -10.34 -17.70 -11.50
N THR A 114 -9.03 -17.45 -11.38
CA THR A 114 -8.31 -16.52 -12.25
C THR A 114 -6.92 -17.05 -12.53
N ILE A 115 -6.49 -17.01 -13.78
CA ILE A 115 -5.10 -17.13 -14.22
C ILE A 115 -4.79 -15.82 -14.93
N PHE A 116 -4.27 -14.84 -14.19
CA PHE A 116 -4.09 -13.50 -14.73
C PHE A 116 -2.94 -13.47 -15.74
N PRO A 117 -3.08 -12.80 -16.90
CA PRO A 117 -4.26 -12.07 -17.40
C PRO A 117 -5.15 -12.86 -18.37
N PHE A 118 -4.97 -14.17 -18.51
CA PHE A 118 -5.53 -14.96 -19.61
C PHE A 118 -6.87 -15.60 -19.32
N TYR A 119 -7.14 -16.02 -18.08
CA TYR A 119 -8.36 -16.77 -17.75
C TYR A 119 -9.08 -16.16 -16.55
N PHE A 120 -10.38 -15.94 -16.69
CA PHE A 120 -11.26 -15.46 -15.62
C PHE A 120 -12.54 -16.26 -15.60
N GLN A 121 -12.93 -16.70 -14.42
CA GLN A 121 -14.15 -17.45 -14.21
C GLN A 121 -14.84 -17.01 -12.91
N GLN A 122 -16.17 -16.96 -12.97
CA GLN A 122 -17.03 -16.84 -11.80
C GLN A 122 -18.21 -17.79 -11.92
N ARG A 123 -18.51 -18.48 -10.82
CA ARG A 123 -19.68 -19.34 -10.62
C ARG A 123 -20.34 -18.94 -9.32
N SER A 124 -21.62 -18.62 -9.35
CA SER A 124 -22.42 -18.13 -8.23
C SER A 124 -23.77 -18.87 -8.21
N SER A 125 -24.45 -18.82 -7.06
CA SER A 125 -25.81 -19.32 -6.91
C SER A 125 -26.78 -18.63 -7.87
N ASP A 126 -26.60 -17.33 -8.13
CA ASP A 126 -27.29 -16.59 -9.18
C ASP A 126 -26.63 -16.84 -10.56
N PRO A 127 -27.30 -17.55 -11.50
CA PRO A 127 -26.75 -17.84 -12.82
C PRO A 127 -26.45 -16.58 -13.63
N SER A 128 -27.13 -15.47 -13.35
CA SER A 128 -26.89 -14.20 -14.04
C SER A 128 -25.49 -13.67 -13.77
N LYS A 129 -24.86 -14.02 -12.65
CA LYS A 129 -23.50 -13.58 -12.27
C LYS A 129 -22.40 -14.50 -12.83
N ASN A 130 -22.75 -15.58 -13.51
CA ASN A 130 -21.80 -16.55 -14.04
C ASN A 130 -21.13 -16.03 -15.32
N TYR A 131 -19.82 -16.19 -15.39
CA TYR A 131 -19.08 -15.88 -16.61
C TYR A 131 -17.78 -16.69 -16.72
N THR A 132 -17.32 -16.84 -17.95
CA THR A 132 -15.99 -17.36 -18.29
C THR A 132 -15.40 -16.48 -19.38
N ALA A 133 -14.13 -16.16 -19.26
CA ALA A 133 -13.36 -15.45 -20.27
C ALA A 133 -11.98 -16.07 -20.43
N LEU A 134 -11.63 -16.35 -21.69
CA LEU A 134 -10.30 -16.73 -22.13
C LEU A 134 -9.77 -15.58 -23.00
N LEU A 135 -9.05 -14.66 -22.37
CA LEU A 135 -8.46 -13.51 -23.04
C LEU A 135 -7.15 -13.93 -23.75
N PRO A 136 -6.88 -13.41 -24.96
CA PRO A 136 -7.64 -12.40 -25.69
C PRO A 136 -8.78 -12.96 -26.57
N PHE A 137 -9.00 -14.28 -26.62
CA PHE A 137 -9.84 -14.94 -27.62
C PHE A 137 -11.34 -14.65 -27.47
N TYR A 138 -11.92 -14.91 -26.31
CA TYR A 138 -13.36 -14.71 -26.11
C TYR A 138 -13.75 -14.67 -24.64
N GLY A 139 -14.73 -13.83 -24.33
CA GLY A 139 -15.56 -13.95 -23.15
C GLY A 139 -15.82 -12.64 -22.44
N THR A 140 -16.59 -12.72 -21.37
CA THR A 140 -17.03 -11.57 -20.59
C THR A 140 -16.54 -11.68 -19.16
N VAL A 141 -16.00 -10.60 -18.63
CA VAL A 141 -15.58 -10.45 -17.24
C VAL A 141 -16.46 -9.37 -16.62
N ARG A 142 -17.07 -9.65 -15.47
CA ARG A 142 -17.93 -8.69 -14.75
C ARG A 142 -17.36 -8.28 -13.41
N GLY A 143 -17.53 -7.01 -13.05
CA GLY A 143 -17.11 -6.44 -11.76
C GLY A 143 -15.61 -6.55 -11.50
N ARG A 144 -14.77 -6.50 -12.54
CA ARG A 144 -13.31 -6.60 -12.44
C ARG A 144 -12.62 -5.70 -13.46
N LEU A 145 -11.30 -5.58 -13.34
CA LEU A 145 -10.47 -4.76 -14.22
C LEU A 145 -10.92 -3.27 -14.24
N PHE A 146 -11.46 -2.78 -13.11
CA PHE A 146 -12.00 -1.42 -12.95
C PHE A 146 -13.15 -1.08 -13.92
N ARG A 147 -13.88 -2.12 -14.33
CA ARG A 147 -15.05 -2.09 -15.20
C ARG A 147 -16.17 -2.92 -14.60
N ASP A 148 -17.39 -2.55 -14.94
CA ASP A 148 -18.57 -3.31 -14.54
C ASP A 148 -18.76 -4.50 -15.47
N GLU A 149 -18.47 -4.31 -16.76
CA GLU A 149 -18.36 -5.39 -17.75
C GLU A 149 -17.17 -5.15 -18.69
N PHE A 150 -16.45 -6.21 -19.01
CA PHE A 150 -15.39 -6.25 -20.02
C PHE A 150 -15.62 -7.47 -20.90
N LYS A 151 -15.96 -7.27 -22.17
CA LYS A 151 -16.14 -8.32 -23.16
C LYS A 151 -15.06 -8.23 -24.22
N ALA A 152 -14.39 -9.35 -24.50
CA ALA A 152 -13.43 -9.47 -25.57
C ALA A 152 -13.92 -10.48 -26.60
N VAL A 153 -13.73 -10.16 -27.89
CA VAL A 153 -13.90 -11.08 -29.01
C VAL A 153 -12.69 -10.91 -29.92
N LEU A 154 -11.82 -11.91 -29.91
CA LEU A 154 -10.54 -11.95 -30.63
C LEU A 154 -9.76 -10.65 -30.46
N ALA A 155 -9.55 -10.20 -29.22
CA ALA A 155 -8.82 -8.98 -28.97
C ALA A 155 -7.43 -9.05 -29.66
N PRO A 156 -7.00 -7.97 -30.35
CA PRO A 156 -7.54 -6.62 -30.29
C PRO A 156 -8.70 -6.30 -31.26
N LEU A 157 -9.25 -7.27 -32.00
CA LEU A 157 -10.28 -7.02 -33.03
C LEU A 157 -11.53 -6.35 -32.47
N TYR A 158 -12.12 -6.89 -31.39
CA TYR A 158 -13.25 -6.26 -30.71
C TYR A 158 -13.16 -6.36 -29.19
N VAL A 159 -13.31 -5.22 -28.52
CA VAL A 159 -13.38 -5.13 -27.05
C VAL A 159 -14.47 -4.16 -26.66
N ARG A 160 -15.45 -4.63 -25.88
CA ARG A 160 -16.50 -3.82 -25.29
C ARG A 160 -16.28 -3.68 -23.80
N THR A 161 -16.39 -2.46 -23.28
CA THR A 161 -16.33 -2.21 -21.84
C THR A 161 -17.52 -1.40 -21.38
N LEU A 162 -18.03 -1.71 -20.19
CA LEU A 162 -19.07 -0.96 -19.49
C LEU A 162 -18.50 -0.41 -18.20
N LYS A 163 -18.74 0.86 -17.94
CA LYS A 163 -18.50 1.49 -16.64
C LYS A 163 -19.64 2.45 -16.35
N LYS A 164 -20.43 2.14 -15.32
CA LYS A 164 -21.71 2.78 -15.00
C LYS A 164 -22.63 2.73 -16.22
N ASP A 165 -23.08 3.87 -16.69
CA ASP A 165 -23.95 4.09 -17.84
C ASP A 165 -23.20 4.17 -19.18
N VAL A 166 -21.86 4.11 -19.18
CA VAL A 166 -21.05 4.37 -20.37
C VAL A 166 -20.49 3.07 -20.95
N VAL A 167 -20.93 2.74 -22.17
CA VAL A 167 -20.40 1.67 -23.01
C VAL A 167 -19.30 2.23 -23.92
N THR A 168 -18.23 1.47 -24.10
CA THR A 168 -17.18 1.77 -25.08
C THR A 168 -16.87 0.52 -25.89
N ASP A 169 -17.23 0.54 -27.17
CA ASP A 169 -16.93 -0.47 -28.17
C ASP A 169 -15.62 -0.08 -28.87
N ASN A 170 -14.62 -0.97 -28.86
CA ASN A 170 -13.34 -0.75 -29.52
C ASN A 170 -13.22 -1.74 -30.67
N PHE A 171 -12.83 -1.24 -31.84
CA PHE A 171 -12.54 -2.04 -33.01
C PHE A 171 -11.07 -1.85 -33.36
N LEU A 172 -10.33 -2.95 -33.52
CA LEU A 172 -8.89 -2.93 -33.75
C LEU A 172 -8.19 -2.04 -32.69
N LEU A 173 -8.31 -2.40 -31.42
CA LEU A 173 -7.75 -1.63 -30.32
C LEU A 173 -6.26 -1.31 -30.60
N PRO A 174 -5.80 -0.04 -30.55
CA PRO A 174 -6.49 1.15 -30.03
C PRO A 174 -7.09 2.09 -31.09
N PHE A 175 -7.14 1.70 -32.37
CA PHE A 175 -7.40 2.60 -33.49
C PHE A 175 -8.81 3.17 -33.49
N PHE A 176 -9.84 2.33 -33.43
CA PHE A 176 -11.22 2.79 -33.46
C PHE A 176 -11.92 2.53 -32.14
N HIS A 177 -12.66 3.53 -31.67
CA HIS A 177 -13.67 3.26 -30.64
C HIS A 177 -14.90 4.12 -30.85
N HIS A 178 -16.02 3.59 -30.39
CA HIS A 178 -17.29 4.26 -30.28
C HIS A 178 -17.74 4.18 -28.81
N ARG A 179 -18.12 5.32 -28.24
CA ARG A 179 -18.53 5.46 -26.85
C ARG A 179 -19.93 6.05 -26.79
N HIS A 180 -20.79 5.41 -26.03
CA HIS A 180 -22.19 5.81 -25.88
C HIS A 180 -22.69 5.49 -24.48
N GLY A 181 -23.67 6.25 -24.03
CA GLY A 181 -24.33 6.16 -22.73
C GLY A 181 -25.43 7.22 -22.66
N GLU A 182 -26.17 7.27 -21.55
CA GLU A 182 -27.33 8.15 -21.40
C GLU A 182 -27.01 9.63 -21.69
N HIS A 183 -25.87 10.11 -21.17
CA HIS A 183 -25.44 11.51 -21.34
C HIS A 183 -24.10 11.65 -22.06
N VAL A 184 -23.57 10.57 -22.66
CA VAL A 184 -22.22 10.54 -23.25
C VAL A 184 -22.26 9.97 -24.64
N ARG A 185 -21.61 10.65 -25.58
CA ARG A 185 -21.46 10.20 -26.98
C ARG A 185 -20.07 10.54 -27.45
N GLY A 186 -19.42 9.66 -28.19
CA GLY A 186 -18.10 9.94 -28.73
C GLY A 186 -17.59 8.87 -29.65
N TRP A 187 -16.63 9.23 -30.48
CA TRP A 187 -15.95 8.33 -31.37
C TRP A 187 -14.50 8.75 -31.52
N GLN A 188 -13.69 7.84 -32.01
CA GLN A 188 -12.27 8.10 -32.21
C GLN A 188 -11.73 7.22 -33.33
N PHE A 189 -10.88 7.84 -34.15
CA PHE A 189 -9.96 7.18 -35.06
C PHE A 189 -8.54 7.62 -34.72
N TRP A 190 -7.91 6.92 -33.78
CA TRP A 190 -6.56 7.23 -33.34
C TRP A 190 -5.52 6.73 -34.34
N PRO A 191 -4.40 7.46 -34.56
CA PRO A 191 -4.03 8.73 -33.91
C PRO A 191 -4.63 9.99 -34.54
N LEU A 192 -5.46 9.88 -35.56
CA LEU A 192 -5.82 11.03 -36.40
C LEU A 192 -6.86 11.95 -35.77
N PHE A 193 -8.02 11.44 -35.35
CA PHE A 193 -9.12 12.26 -34.84
C PHE A 193 -9.87 11.59 -33.70
N GLY A 194 -10.54 12.39 -32.89
CA GLY A 194 -11.54 11.89 -31.96
C GLY A 194 -12.35 13.02 -31.35
N HIS A 195 -13.58 12.71 -31.00
CA HIS A 195 -14.51 13.63 -30.41
C HIS A 195 -15.38 12.92 -29.37
N GLU A 196 -15.55 13.52 -28.20
CA GLU A 196 -16.38 13.02 -27.12
C GLU A 196 -17.13 14.19 -26.47
N ARG A 197 -18.44 14.06 -26.38
CA ARG A 197 -19.32 15.01 -25.70
C ARG A 197 -20.08 14.31 -24.59
N ARG A 198 -20.09 14.94 -23.43
CA ARG A 198 -20.90 14.58 -22.27
C ARG A 198 -21.74 15.77 -21.88
N GLU A 199 -23.05 15.57 -21.81
CA GLU A 199 -23.98 16.58 -21.31
C GLU A 199 -23.92 16.64 -19.78
N PRO A 200 -24.08 17.83 -19.17
CA PRO A 200 -24.23 17.94 -17.73
C PRO A 200 -25.45 17.13 -17.28
N SER A 201 -25.30 16.34 -16.22
CA SER A 201 -26.41 15.56 -15.69
C SER A 201 -26.42 15.60 -14.17
N THR A 202 -27.50 15.18 -13.54
CA THR A 202 -27.60 15.08 -12.09
C THR A 202 -27.54 13.62 -11.67
N ARG A 203 -26.91 13.34 -10.55
CA ARG A 203 -26.86 12.00 -9.96
C ARG A 203 -27.08 12.07 -8.46
N THR A 204 -27.96 11.23 -7.96
CA THR A 204 -28.17 11.05 -6.53
C THR A 204 -26.99 10.29 -5.92
N ASN A 205 -26.38 10.85 -4.87
CA ASN A 205 -25.30 10.21 -4.12
C ASN A 205 -25.86 9.16 -3.14
N GLY A 206 -24.98 8.45 -2.43
CA GLY A 206 -25.39 7.44 -1.44
C GLY A 206 -26.17 7.98 -0.23
N PHE A 207 -26.22 9.31 -0.07
CA PHE A 207 -26.95 10.01 1.00
C PHE A 207 -28.30 10.57 0.52
N GLY A 208 -28.72 10.26 -0.71
CA GLY A 208 -29.97 10.76 -1.27
C GLY A 208 -29.92 12.18 -1.83
N GLU A 209 -28.75 12.84 -1.83
CA GLU A 209 -28.60 14.20 -2.33
C GLU A 209 -28.31 14.20 -3.84
N THR A 210 -28.95 15.12 -4.56
CA THR A 210 -28.70 15.32 -5.99
C THR A 210 -27.42 16.12 -6.21
N VAL A 211 -26.40 15.47 -6.80
CA VAL A 211 -25.13 16.11 -7.14
C VAL A 211 -25.05 16.33 -8.65
N VAL A 212 -24.62 17.52 -9.06
CA VAL A 212 -24.37 17.84 -10.47
C VAL A 212 -23.10 17.13 -10.95
N VAL A 213 -23.24 16.32 -12.00
CA VAL A 213 -22.15 15.72 -12.74
C VAL A 213 -21.77 16.67 -13.89
N PRO A 214 -20.59 17.30 -13.86
CA PRO A 214 -20.18 18.23 -14.90
C PRO A 214 -20.12 17.55 -16.27
N GLY A 215 -20.65 18.24 -17.27
CA GLY A 215 -20.47 17.87 -18.67
C GLY A 215 -19.07 18.21 -19.17
N HIS A 216 -18.71 17.68 -20.34
CA HIS A 216 -17.47 18.01 -21.02
C HIS A 216 -17.57 17.79 -22.52
N GLU A 217 -16.74 18.50 -23.27
CA GLU A 217 -16.52 18.28 -24.69
C GLU A 217 -15.02 18.16 -24.93
N LYS A 218 -14.60 17.12 -25.66
CA LYS A 218 -13.19 16.81 -25.88
C LYS A 218 -13.00 16.44 -27.33
N SER A 219 -12.06 17.11 -27.98
CA SER A 219 -11.67 16.88 -29.35
C SER A 219 -10.16 16.69 -29.42
N MET A 220 -9.72 15.85 -30.35
CA MET A 220 -8.31 15.53 -30.59
C MET A 220 -8.06 15.50 -32.09
N ALA A 221 -6.92 16.02 -32.53
CA ALA A 221 -6.41 15.84 -33.88
C ALA A 221 -4.91 15.51 -33.84
N LEU A 222 -4.45 14.63 -34.72
CA LEU A 222 -3.05 14.24 -34.91
C LEU A 222 -2.33 13.98 -33.58
N TRP A 223 -2.81 13.02 -32.80
CA TRP A 223 -2.23 12.69 -31.50
C TRP A 223 -0.72 12.46 -31.59
N PRO A 224 0.09 13.01 -30.67
CA PRO A 224 -0.27 13.78 -29.47
C PRO A 224 -0.26 15.31 -29.66
N LEU A 225 -0.42 15.82 -30.89
CA LEU A 225 -0.16 17.23 -31.21
C LEU A 225 -1.31 18.16 -30.83
N PHE A 226 -2.57 17.83 -31.17
CA PHE A 226 -3.70 18.75 -30.94
C PHE A 226 -4.78 18.18 -30.03
N PHE A 227 -5.16 18.97 -29.03
CA PHE A 227 -6.28 18.70 -28.14
C PHE A 227 -7.09 19.97 -27.89
N SER A 228 -8.41 19.87 -27.90
CA SER A 228 -9.32 20.93 -27.47
C SER A 228 -10.30 20.33 -26.46
N GLN A 229 -10.44 20.93 -25.29
CA GLN A 229 -11.28 20.40 -24.23
C GLN A 229 -12.05 21.52 -23.54
N HIS A 230 -13.34 21.35 -23.38
CA HIS A 230 -14.21 22.18 -22.55
C HIS A 230 -14.70 21.29 -21.42
N LEU A 231 -14.31 21.58 -20.19
CA LEU A 231 -14.57 20.77 -19.01
C LEU A 231 -15.46 21.56 -18.04
N GLY A 232 -16.15 20.87 -17.13
CA GLY A 232 -16.94 21.55 -16.10
C GLY A 232 -18.20 22.21 -16.66
N LEU A 233 -18.72 21.76 -17.81
CA LEU A 233 -19.95 22.30 -18.38
C LEU A 233 -21.10 22.08 -17.38
N GLY A 234 -21.94 23.10 -17.19
CA GLY A 234 -23.01 23.07 -16.18
C GLY A 234 -22.54 23.34 -14.74
N THR A 235 -21.30 23.80 -14.53
CA THR A 235 -20.81 24.23 -13.21
C THR A 235 -20.46 25.71 -13.19
N ASN A 236 -20.16 26.24 -12.00
CA ASN A 236 -19.79 27.66 -11.81
C ASN A 236 -18.37 28.01 -12.29
N ASP A 237 -17.55 27.02 -12.69
CA ASP A 237 -16.20 27.26 -13.22
C ASP A 237 -15.92 26.35 -14.44
N PRO A 238 -16.55 26.62 -15.60
CA PRO A 238 -16.22 25.91 -16.83
C PRO A 238 -14.78 26.22 -17.24
N GLN A 239 -14.07 25.20 -17.71
CA GLN A 239 -12.65 25.30 -18.08
C GLN A 239 -12.46 25.03 -19.56
N ARG A 240 -11.76 25.92 -20.25
CA ARG A 240 -11.34 25.71 -21.64
C ARG A 240 -9.86 25.38 -21.69
N ARG A 241 -9.51 24.28 -22.34
CA ARG A 241 -8.13 23.84 -22.56
C ARG A 241 -7.88 23.65 -24.05
N LEU A 242 -6.74 24.11 -24.52
CA LEU A 242 -6.27 23.88 -25.88
C LEU A 242 -4.78 23.56 -25.83
N ALA A 243 -4.38 22.49 -26.49
CA ALA A 243 -2.99 22.12 -26.64
C ALA A 243 -2.68 21.95 -28.13
N ALA A 244 -1.60 22.59 -28.56
CA ALA A 244 -0.95 22.45 -29.85
C ALA A 244 0.53 22.17 -29.56
N ILE A 245 0.85 20.93 -29.23
CA ILE A 245 2.17 20.48 -28.82
C ILE A 245 3.11 20.43 -30.05
N PRO A 246 4.36 20.91 -29.94
CA PRO A 246 5.01 21.48 -28.75
C PRO A 246 4.77 22.98 -28.54
N LEU A 247 4.11 23.69 -29.46
CA LEU A 247 4.06 25.15 -29.52
C LEU A 247 3.43 25.81 -28.29
N PHE A 248 2.21 25.43 -27.94
CA PHE A 248 1.52 26.00 -26.79
C PHE A 248 0.50 25.05 -26.18
N ASN A 249 0.22 25.23 -24.89
CA ASN A 249 -0.85 24.59 -24.16
C ASN A 249 -1.43 25.61 -23.19
N PHE A 250 -2.75 25.78 -23.18
CA PHE A 250 -3.39 26.72 -22.28
C PHE A 250 -4.63 26.14 -21.61
N GLU A 251 -4.89 26.66 -20.42
CA GLU A 251 -6.06 26.40 -19.59
C GLU A 251 -6.62 27.73 -19.11
N ARG A 252 -7.91 27.94 -19.30
CA ARG A 252 -8.64 29.15 -18.93
C ARG A 252 -9.88 28.77 -18.16
N SER A 253 -10.03 29.31 -16.96
CA SER A 253 -11.26 29.30 -16.16
C SER A 253 -11.31 30.57 -15.30
N ALA A 254 -12.45 30.81 -14.64
CA ALA A 254 -12.58 31.94 -13.71
C ALA A 254 -11.61 31.78 -12.54
N LYS A 255 -11.43 30.54 -12.08
CA LYS A 255 -10.54 30.21 -10.95
C LYS A 255 -9.06 30.09 -11.33
N ARG A 256 -8.73 29.70 -12.56
CA ARG A 256 -7.34 29.42 -12.94
C ARG A 256 -7.03 29.79 -14.39
N ASP A 257 -5.88 30.37 -14.58
CA ASP A 257 -5.32 30.67 -15.90
C ASP A 257 -3.91 30.08 -15.99
N SER A 258 -3.64 29.25 -16.99
CA SER A 258 -2.31 28.67 -17.19
C SER A 258 -1.96 28.66 -18.67
N THR A 259 -0.75 29.10 -19.01
CA THR A 259 -0.23 29.07 -20.38
C THR A 259 1.18 28.51 -20.36
N THR A 260 1.40 27.51 -21.20
CA THR A 260 2.70 26.93 -21.48
C THR A 260 3.03 27.19 -22.94
N TRP A 261 4.22 27.67 -23.20
CA TRP A 261 4.82 27.78 -24.53
C TRP A 261 5.94 26.74 -24.63
N PHE A 262 6.15 26.16 -25.81
CA PHE A 262 7.28 25.27 -26.12
C PHE A 262 7.42 24.06 -25.18
N TRP A 263 6.31 23.38 -24.88
CA TRP A 263 6.32 22.16 -24.07
C TRP A 263 7.20 21.06 -24.71
N PRO A 264 8.00 20.27 -23.96
CA PRO A 264 8.03 20.17 -22.49
C PRO A 264 8.97 21.13 -21.76
N PHE A 265 9.97 21.69 -22.45
CA PHE A 265 11.05 22.46 -21.83
C PHE A 265 10.88 23.98 -21.99
N GLY A 266 9.69 24.47 -22.26
CA GLY A 266 9.49 25.89 -22.48
C GLY A 266 9.15 26.65 -21.21
N TYR A 267 8.40 27.74 -21.39
CA TYR A 267 7.96 28.62 -20.33
C TYR A 267 6.52 28.30 -19.95
N THR A 268 6.20 28.22 -18.65
CA THR A 268 4.83 28.09 -18.15
C THR A 268 4.53 29.19 -17.16
N LEU A 269 3.42 29.89 -17.37
CA LEU A 269 2.87 30.87 -16.45
C LEU A 269 1.51 30.36 -15.97
N THR A 270 1.36 30.19 -14.66
CA THR A 270 0.09 29.84 -14.01
C THR A 270 -0.30 30.95 -13.04
N HIS A 271 -1.57 31.34 -13.08
CA HIS A 271 -2.22 32.16 -12.09
C HIS A 271 -3.44 31.40 -11.56
N ASP A 272 -3.35 30.92 -10.33
CA ASP A 272 -4.40 30.20 -9.64
C ASP A 272 -5.06 31.15 -8.64
N ARG A 273 -6.26 31.64 -8.99
CA ARG A 273 -6.99 32.65 -8.22
C ARG A 273 -7.72 32.03 -7.03
N GLU A 274 -8.12 30.77 -7.14
CA GLU A 274 -8.76 30.02 -6.05
C GLU A 274 -7.77 29.72 -4.93
N LYS A 275 -6.56 29.25 -5.27
CA LYS A 275 -5.49 28.99 -4.30
C LYS A 275 -4.58 30.19 -4.06
N LYS A 276 -4.87 31.33 -4.71
CA LYS A 276 -4.16 32.60 -4.58
C LYS A 276 -2.63 32.48 -4.70
N TYR A 277 -2.16 31.89 -5.80
CA TYR A 277 -0.74 31.88 -6.12
C TYR A 277 -0.48 32.10 -7.61
N ARG A 278 0.71 32.62 -7.91
CA ARG A 278 1.27 32.74 -9.24
C ARG A 278 2.49 31.85 -9.35
N GLU A 279 2.63 31.12 -10.44
CA GLU A 279 3.76 30.24 -10.71
C GLU A 279 4.33 30.52 -12.09
N GLN A 280 5.66 30.52 -12.16
CA GLN A 280 6.45 30.64 -13.37
C GLN A 280 7.41 29.46 -13.41
N ALA A 281 7.42 28.72 -14.52
CA ALA A 281 8.37 27.65 -14.76
C ALA A 281 9.12 27.91 -16.06
N VAL A 282 10.45 27.80 -16.02
CA VAL A 282 11.33 27.92 -17.17
C VAL A 282 12.07 26.60 -17.30
N LEU A 283 12.10 26.04 -18.51
CA LEU A 283 12.67 24.71 -18.75
C LEU A 283 12.07 23.69 -17.78
N TYR A 284 10.74 23.56 -17.72
CA TYR A 284 10.12 22.60 -16.82
C TYR A 284 10.71 21.19 -17.02
N PRO A 285 11.09 20.44 -15.95
CA PRO A 285 10.84 20.71 -14.52
C PRO A 285 12.01 21.40 -13.78
N PHE A 286 13.03 21.91 -14.49
CA PHE A 286 14.28 22.39 -13.92
C PHE A 286 14.09 23.64 -13.07
N ILE A 287 13.50 24.71 -13.60
CA ILE A 287 13.41 25.98 -12.88
C ILE A 287 11.96 26.38 -12.65
N VAL A 288 11.57 26.56 -11.39
CA VAL A 288 10.20 26.93 -11.01
C VAL A 288 10.21 27.92 -9.85
N TRP A 289 9.43 28.98 -9.98
CA TRP A 289 9.14 29.94 -8.93
C TRP A 289 7.63 30.05 -8.75
N ALA A 290 7.15 29.93 -7.52
CA ALA A 290 5.76 30.16 -7.18
C ALA A 290 5.67 31.07 -5.96
N GLU A 291 4.73 32.01 -5.97
CA GLU A 291 4.52 32.99 -4.91
C GLU A 291 3.02 33.18 -4.65
N GLY A 292 2.62 33.18 -3.38
CA GLY A 292 1.24 33.39 -2.96
C GLY A 292 0.87 32.73 -1.64
N GLU A 293 -0.36 32.99 -1.17
CA GLU A 293 -0.88 32.45 0.11
C GLU A 293 -0.94 30.91 0.09
N GLY A 294 -1.41 30.32 -1.02
CA GLY A 294 -1.57 28.88 -1.12
C GLY A 294 -0.28 28.11 -1.42
N LYS A 295 0.74 28.76 -1.99
CA LYS A 295 1.99 28.09 -2.39
C LYS A 295 3.12 29.10 -2.60
N ASN A 296 4.25 28.84 -1.95
CA ASN A 296 5.54 29.47 -2.23
C ASN A 296 6.56 28.39 -2.62
N ALA A 297 7.21 28.51 -3.77
CA ALA A 297 8.17 27.53 -4.22
C ALA A 297 9.35 28.18 -4.96
N VAL A 298 10.55 27.65 -4.74
CA VAL A 298 11.74 27.95 -5.53
C VAL A 298 12.40 26.62 -5.85
N ARG A 299 12.61 26.34 -7.14
CA ARG A 299 13.18 25.10 -7.64
C ARG A 299 14.21 25.38 -8.71
N VAL A 300 15.35 24.72 -8.57
CA VAL A 300 16.43 24.57 -9.55
C VAL A 300 16.85 23.10 -9.51
N TRP A 301 16.03 22.21 -10.08
CA TRP A 301 16.29 20.77 -10.09
C TRP A 301 17.47 20.46 -11.02
N PRO A 302 18.33 19.47 -10.72
CA PRO A 302 18.34 18.61 -9.53
C PRO A 302 19.00 19.22 -8.29
N LEU A 303 19.53 20.44 -8.35
CA LEU A 303 20.38 21.02 -7.30
C LEU A 303 19.60 21.39 -6.03
N PHE A 304 18.44 22.01 -6.17
CA PHE A 304 17.68 22.55 -5.05
C PHE A 304 16.18 22.62 -5.35
N SER A 305 15.35 22.31 -4.37
CA SER A 305 13.91 22.60 -4.44
C SER A 305 13.36 22.86 -3.05
N ARG A 306 12.73 24.01 -2.85
CA ARG A 306 11.98 24.35 -1.63
C ARG A 306 10.53 24.66 -2.01
N THR A 307 9.57 23.95 -1.43
CA THR A 307 8.14 24.15 -1.65
C THR A 307 7.45 24.28 -0.30
N ARG A 308 6.64 25.31 -0.11
CA ARG A 308 5.84 25.56 1.08
C ARG A 308 4.38 25.82 0.68
N THR A 309 3.46 25.08 1.27
CA THR A 309 2.02 25.33 1.26
C THR A 309 1.57 25.54 2.72
N PRO A 310 0.29 25.86 3.00
CA PRO A 310 -0.18 26.06 4.38
C PRO A 310 0.05 24.86 5.31
N THR A 311 0.04 23.63 4.77
CA THR A 311 0.13 22.39 5.56
C THR A 311 1.36 21.55 5.25
N VAL A 312 2.11 21.85 4.18
CA VAL A 312 3.22 21.00 3.73
C VAL A 312 4.43 21.84 3.35
N PHE A 313 5.58 21.39 3.80
CA PHE A 313 6.89 21.92 3.49
C PHE A 313 7.78 20.81 2.93
N ARG A 314 8.50 21.10 1.86
CA ARG A 314 9.41 20.14 1.21
C ARG A 314 10.69 20.82 0.79
N GLU A 315 11.81 20.19 1.11
CA GLU A 315 13.14 20.58 0.70
C GLU A 315 13.86 19.41 0.03
N ILE A 316 14.59 19.72 -1.04
CA ILE A 316 15.44 18.78 -1.76
C ILE A 316 16.75 19.49 -2.01
N TYR A 317 17.86 18.83 -1.69
CA TYR A 317 19.21 19.29 -1.97
C TYR A 317 19.95 18.20 -2.72
N LEU A 318 20.52 18.56 -3.87
CA LEU A 318 21.27 17.69 -4.77
C LEU A 318 20.54 16.37 -5.02
N TRP A 319 19.35 16.40 -5.60
CA TRP A 319 18.58 15.19 -5.88
C TRP A 319 19.45 14.15 -6.63
N PRO A 320 19.49 12.88 -6.18
CA PRO A 320 18.68 12.24 -5.14
C PRO A 320 19.29 12.20 -3.72
N LEU A 321 20.37 12.94 -3.46
CA LEU A 321 21.16 12.87 -2.22
C LEU A 321 20.37 13.20 -0.97
N PHE A 322 19.60 14.29 -0.91
CA PHE A 322 18.86 14.64 0.30
C PHE A 322 17.45 15.17 0.00
N ARG A 323 16.49 14.73 0.82
CA ARG A 323 15.11 15.20 0.79
C ARG A 323 14.52 15.26 2.19
N ARG A 324 13.85 16.37 2.52
CA ARG A 324 13.08 16.56 3.74
C ARG A 324 11.65 16.92 3.39
N ASP A 325 10.70 16.17 3.94
CA ASP A 325 9.27 16.44 3.88
C ASP A 325 8.79 16.74 5.30
N HIS A 326 8.01 17.80 5.47
CA HIS A 326 7.36 18.14 6.71
C HIS A 326 5.89 18.47 6.41
N ALA A 327 4.96 17.89 7.15
CA ALA A 327 3.54 18.11 6.99
C ALA A 327 2.94 18.37 8.36
N GLU A 328 2.16 19.43 8.45
CA GLU A 328 1.61 19.94 9.70
C GLU A 328 0.13 20.25 9.51
N THR A 329 -0.71 19.63 10.33
CA THR A 329 -2.14 19.91 10.45
C THR A 329 -2.46 20.24 11.90
N GLU A 330 -3.74 20.49 12.19
CA GLU A 330 -4.21 20.73 13.57
C GLU A 330 -3.99 19.50 14.47
N ALA A 331 -4.15 18.29 13.94
CA ALA A 331 -4.08 17.06 14.70
C ALA A 331 -2.73 16.32 14.59
N LEU A 332 -1.97 16.52 13.51
CA LEU A 332 -0.79 15.71 13.20
C LEU A 332 0.38 16.55 12.70
N GLU A 333 1.56 16.29 13.23
CA GLU A 333 2.83 16.75 12.71
C GLU A 333 3.62 15.54 12.20
N ARG A 334 4.13 15.62 10.98
CA ARG A 334 4.87 14.55 10.33
C ARG A 334 6.11 15.09 9.67
N GLU A 335 7.27 14.56 10.03
CA GLU A 335 8.54 14.91 9.43
C GLU A 335 9.23 13.67 8.86
N ARG A 336 9.79 13.77 7.66
CA ARG A 336 10.57 12.70 7.06
C ARG A 336 11.80 13.23 6.33
N SER A 337 12.97 12.80 6.76
CA SER A 337 14.25 13.06 6.09
C SER A 337 14.74 11.80 5.40
N ARG A 338 15.28 11.92 4.18
CA ARG A 338 15.84 10.80 3.42
C ARG A 338 17.17 11.16 2.76
N VAL A 339 18.07 10.19 2.72
CA VAL A 339 19.33 10.28 1.98
C VAL A 339 19.37 9.19 0.92
N LEU A 340 19.82 9.54 -0.30
CA LEU A 340 19.86 8.66 -1.48
C LEU A 340 18.52 7.90 -1.69
N MET A 341 17.42 8.65 -1.67
CA MET A 341 16.00 8.21 -1.74
C MET A 341 15.49 7.28 -0.63
N PHE A 342 16.23 6.22 -0.31
CA PHE A 342 15.82 5.18 0.64
C PHE A 342 17.00 4.61 1.46
N ALA A 343 18.26 4.90 1.10
CA ALA A 343 19.42 4.38 1.81
C ALA A 343 19.38 4.76 3.30
N TYR A 344 18.94 5.98 3.61
CA TYR A 344 18.56 6.38 4.95
C TYR A 344 17.19 7.07 4.94
N SER A 345 16.35 6.80 5.94
CA SER A 345 15.06 7.46 6.13
C SER A 345 14.75 7.59 7.62
N ASP A 346 14.59 8.82 8.13
CA ASP A 346 14.07 9.11 9.48
C ASP A 346 12.68 9.71 9.34
N LEU A 347 11.66 9.04 9.87
CA LEU A 347 10.26 9.46 9.90
C LEU A 347 9.87 9.71 11.36
N ARG A 348 9.27 10.85 11.64
CA ARG A 348 8.66 11.20 12.93
C ARG A 348 7.23 11.61 12.70
N GLU A 349 6.31 11.07 13.48
CA GLU A 349 4.89 11.38 13.44
C GLU A 349 4.43 11.67 14.87
N ARG A 350 3.95 12.89 15.10
CA ARG A 350 3.51 13.37 16.40
C ARG A 350 2.05 13.78 16.32
N ASN A 351 1.22 13.19 17.16
CA ASN A 351 -0.15 13.65 17.34
C ASN A 351 -0.13 14.89 18.25
N LYS A 352 -0.65 16.02 17.76
CA LYS A 352 -0.64 17.29 18.50
C LYS A 352 -1.65 17.33 19.65
N LEU A 353 -2.72 16.55 19.57
CA LEU A 353 -3.77 16.49 20.58
C LEU A 353 -3.34 15.64 21.78
N THR A 354 -2.71 14.49 21.52
CA THR A 354 -2.30 13.55 22.58
C THR A 354 -0.83 13.71 22.98
N GLY A 355 -0.03 14.40 22.16
CA GLY A 355 1.42 14.50 22.31
C GLY A 355 2.18 13.21 21.94
N ALA A 356 1.48 12.14 21.57
CA ALA A 356 2.08 10.84 21.32
C ALA A 356 2.95 10.87 20.04
N GLU A 357 4.15 10.29 20.12
CA GLU A 357 5.16 10.34 19.06
C GLU A 357 5.53 8.93 18.58
N MET A 358 5.49 8.73 17.27
CA MET A 358 6.01 7.56 16.57
C MET A 358 7.26 7.98 15.80
N ARG A 359 8.32 7.17 15.86
CA ARG A 359 9.55 7.39 15.09
C ARG A 359 9.96 6.11 14.37
N ARG A 360 10.46 6.26 13.14
CA ARG A 360 11.05 5.16 12.38
C ARG A 360 12.34 5.61 11.72
N THR A 361 13.39 4.84 11.90
CA THR A 361 14.70 5.09 11.30
C THR A 361 15.13 3.85 10.53
N ASP A 362 15.31 4.04 9.22
CA ASP A 362 15.73 3.01 8.27
C ASP A 362 17.12 3.37 7.75
N LEU A 363 18.07 2.43 7.75
CA LEU A 363 19.39 2.56 7.12
C LEU A 363 19.64 1.29 6.31
N TRP A 364 19.27 1.29 5.04
CA TRP A 364 19.40 0.10 4.19
C TRP A 364 20.87 -0.22 3.88
N PRO A 365 21.29 -1.49 3.87
CA PRO A 365 20.57 -2.72 4.26
C PRO A 365 20.75 -3.11 5.75
N LEU A 366 21.22 -2.19 6.57
CA LEU A 366 21.78 -2.45 7.89
C LEU A 366 20.75 -2.40 9.01
N LEU A 367 19.91 -1.36 9.09
CA LEU A 367 19.11 -1.09 10.27
C LEU A 367 17.66 -0.80 9.90
N HIS A 368 16.75 -1.39 10.68
CA HIS A 368 15.36 -0.97 10.76
C HIS A 368 15.00 -0.77 12.23
N ALA A 369 14.69 0.46 12.62
CA ALA A 369 14.33 0.83 13.98
C ALA A 369 12.98 1.55 13.99
N ARG A 370 12.09 1.17 14.91
CA ARG A 370 10.77 1.76 15.09
C ARG A 370 10.52 2.01 16.58
N ARG A 371 9.85 3.11 16.88
CA ARG A 371 9.27 3.42 18.19
C ARG A 371 7.83 3.86 17.96
N ASP A 372 6.89 3.28 18.67
CA ASP A 372 5.48 3.65 18.60
C ASP A 372 5.12 4.75 19.61
N ALA A 373 3.86 5.18 19.54
CA ALA A 373 3.30 6.22 20.41
C ALA A 373 3.14 5.74 21.86
N GLU A 374 3.06 4.43 22.08
CA GLU A 374 2.93 3.78 23.38
C GLU A 374 4.27 3.58 24.09
N GLY A 375 5.40 3.88 23.43
CA GLY A 375 6.76 3.74 23.97
C GLY A 375 7.41 2.38 23.73
N LYS A 376 6.81 1.51 22.91
CA LYS A 376 7.44 0.27 22.46
C LYS A 376 8.40 0.59 21.34
N SER A 377 9.58 -0.01 21.39
CA SER A 377 10.60 0.13 20.37
C SER A 377 11.07 -1.23 19.89
N ALA A 378 11.35 -1.32 18.59
CA ALA A 378 11.87 -2.48 17.93
C ALA A 378 13.06 -2.06 17.07
N LEU A 379 14.13 -2.84 17.09
CA LEU A 379 15.33 -2.65 16.30
C LEU A 379 15.74 -3.98 15.69
N GLN A 380 16.09 -3.96 14.41
CA GLN A 380 16.53 -5.11 13.65
C GLN A 380 17.78 -4.79 12.84
N PHE A 381 18.72 -5.74 12.80
CA PHE A 381 19.93 -5.72 11.98
C PHE A 381 20.27 -7.14 11.48
N PRO A 382 20.61 -7.34 10.20
CA PRO A 382 20.34 -6.48 9.04
C PRO A 382 18.83 -6.37 8.70
N ALA A 383 18.50 -5.40 7.84
CA ALA A 383 17.15 -5.15 7.34
C ALA A 383 17.17 -4.98 5.81
N LEU A 384 17.11 -6.11 5.10
CA LEU A 384 17.31 -6.17 3.65
C LEU A 384 16.11 -5.62 2.86
N ILE A 385 14.88 -5.92 3.30
CA ILE A 385 13.64 -5.65 2.54
C ILE A 385 12.71 -4.70 3.28
N GLU A 386 12.74 -4.68 4.61
CA GLU A 386 11.85 -3.92 5.49
C GLU A 386 11.98 -2.41 5.27
N SER A 387 13.17 -1.95 4.89
CA SER A 387 13.41 -0.55 4.51
C SER A 387 12.66 -0.15 3.22
N TYR A 388 12.43 -1.10 2.31
CA TYR A 388 11.75 -0.88 1.03
C TYR A 388 10.23 -1.12 1.13
N LEU A 389 9.80 -2.16 1.87
CA LEU A 389 8.40 -2.52 2.10
C LEU A 389 8.04 -2.42 3.60
N PRO A 390 8.09 -1.22 4.20
CA PRO A 390 7.81 -1.07 5.62
C PRO A 390 6.34 -1.38 5.93
N GLY A 391 6.08 -2.22 6.93
CA GLY A 391 4.73 -2.59 7.37
C GLY A 391 4.07 -3.71 6.58
N ASN A 392 4.79 -4.37 5.67
CA ASN A 392 4.31 -5.61 5.05
C ASN A 392 4.45 -6.77 6.05
N LYS A 393 3.32 -7.13 6.68
CA LYS A 393 3.26 -8.16 7.74
C LYS A 393 3.81 -9.51 7.29
N SER A 394 3.53 -9.94 6.06
CA SER A 394 3.98 -11.24 5.54
C SER A 394 5.50 -11.25 5.31
N VAL A 395 6.10 -10.14 4.87
CA VAL A 395 7.57 -10.02 4.76
C VAL A 395 8.21 -10.00 6.16
N GLU A 396 7.66 -9.20 7.07
CA GLU A 396 8.14 -9.08 8.46
C GLU A 396 8.11 -10.43 9.20
N ARG A 397 7.08 -11.24 8.94
CA ARG A 397 6.90 -12.56 9.57
C ARG A 397 7.72 -13.67 8.90
N ASN A 398 7.68 -13.76 7.58
CA ASN A 398 8.30 -14.89 6.87
C ASN A 398 9.80 -14.67 6.62
N TRP A 399 10.21 -13.47 6.27
CA TRP A 399 11.56 -13.26 5.74
C TRP A 399 12.50 -12.54 6.70
N SER A 400 12.03 -11.57 7.48
CA SER A 400 12.87 -10.87 8.46
C SER A 400 13.65 -11.79 9.40
N PRO A 401 13.08 -12.91 9.90
CA PRO A 401 13.81 -13.82 10.77
C PRO A 401 15.01 -14.50 10.11
N VAL A 402 15.03 -14.63 8.77
CA VAL A 402 16.04 -15.36 8.00
C VAL A 402 17.36 -14.61 7.90
N TRP A 403 17.34 -13.28 7.93
CA TRP A 403 18.56 -12.46 7.87
C TRP A 403 18.84 -11.67 9.14
N SER A 404 17.89 -11.56 10.08
CA SER A 404 18.06 -10.76 11.29
C SER A 404 19.02 -11.38 12.31
N ILE A 405 20.28 -11.00 12.19
CA ILE A 405 21.37 -11.34 13.10
C ILE A 405 21.14 -10.76 14.50
N TYR A 406 20.57 -9.57 14.61
CA TYR A 406 20.26 -8.91 15.88
C TYR A 406 18.84 -8.35 15.86
N ARG A 407 18.08 -8.65 16.91
CA ARG A 407 16.77 -8.04 17.16
C ARG A 407 16.69 -7.58 18.60
N ARG A 408 16.09 -6.41 18.82
CA ARG A 408 15.77 -5.89 20.14
C ARG A 408 14.36 -5.33 20.15
N GLU A 409 13.55 -5.81 21.08
CA GLU A 409 12.21 -5.30 21.37
C GLU A 409 12.21 -4.78 22.81
N GLU A 410 11.65 -3.60 23.02
CA GLU A 410 11.60 -2.97 24.35
C GLU A 410 10.24 -2.31 24.52
N ASP A 411 9.55 -2.63 25.60
CA ASP A 411 8.31 -1.98 26.03
C ASP A 411 8.59 -1.21 27.32
N ALA A 412 8.65 0.12 27.20
CA ALA A 412 8.95 1.00 28.32
C ALA A 412 7.88 0.95 29.42
N LYS A 413 6.60 0.76 29.06
CA LYS A 413 5.49 0.70 30.03
C LYS A 413 5.49 -0.61 30.80
N ALA A 414 5.69 -1.72 30.11
CA ALA A 414 5.77 -3.04 30.73
C ALA A 414 7.14 -3.32 31.39
N ARG A 415 8.12 -2.42 31.23
CA ARG A 415 9.53 -2.62 31.65
C ARG A 415 10.09 -3.95 31.13
N THR A 416 9.75 -4.28 29.88
CA THR A 416 10.23 -5.49 29.24
C THR A 416 11.27 -5.15 28.19
N VAL A 417 12.39 -5.87 28.20
CA VAL A 417 13.44 -5.79 27.19
C VAL A 417 13.71 -7.19 26.70
N ARG A 418 13.73 -7.38 25.39
CA ARG A 418 14.08 -8.63 24.73
C ARG A 418 15.14 -8.32 23.69
N ALA A 419 16.23 -9.07 23.72
CA ALA A 419 17.27 -8.96 22.72
C ALA A 419 17.67 -10.37 22.28
N SER A 420 17.86 -10.56 20.98
CA SER A 420 18.33 -11.80 20.40
C SER A 420 19.46 -11.55 19.42
N TRP A 421 20.42 -12.47 19.44
CA TRP A 421 21.60 -12.48 18.58
C TRP A 421 21.72 -13.82 17.86
N LEU A 422 22.21 -13.77 16.63
CA LEU A 422 22.51 -14.90 15.76
C LEU A 422 21.38 -15.93 15.75
N TYR A 423 20.17 -15.49 15.38
CA TYR A 423 18.99 -16.36 15.31
C TYR A 423 18.65 -17.02 16.66
N ASN A 424 18.56 -16.25 17.74
CA ASN A 424 18.28 -16.75 19.09
C ASN A 424 19.36 -17.70 19.67
N LEU A 425 20.58 -17.73 19.10
CA LEU A 425 21.72 -18.42 19.71
C LEU A 425 22.01 -17.88 21.11
N PHE A 426 21.94 -16.55 21.26
CA PHE A 426 21.93 -15.87 22.54
C PHE A 426 20.67 -15.00 22.62
N ARG A 427 19.93 -15.15 23.72
CA ARG A 427 18.72 -14.38 24.00
C ARG A 427 18.77 -13.84 25.41
N TYR A 428 18.46 -12.57 25.54
CA TYR A 428 18.32 -11.87 26.80
C TYR A 428 16.89 -11.36 26.92
N GLU A 429 16.24 -11.67 28.02
CA GLU A 429 14.95 -11.09 28.38
C GLU A 429 15.01 -10.51 29.78
N ARG A 430 14.39 -9.35 29.94
CA ARG A 430 14.15 -8.71 31.23
C ARG A 430 12.68 -8.38 31.31
N SER A 431 12.04 -8.72 32.41
CA SER A 431 10.66 -8.37 32.71
C SER A 431 10.60 -7.90 34.16
N GLY A 432 10.65 -6.57 34.37
CA GLY A 432 10.80 -6.01 35.71
C GLY A 432 12.15 -6.39 36.34
N ASP A 433 12.09 -7.14 37.45
CA ASP A 433 13.25 -7.64 38.19
C ASP A 433 13.70 -9.03 37.73
N GLU A 434 12.87 -9.74 36.96
CA GLU A 434 13.27 -11.01 36.36
C GLU A 434 14.19 -10.79 35.17
N ARG A 435 15.27 -11.58 35.12
CA ARG A 435 16.16 -11.68 33.98
C ARG A 435 16.21 -13.14 33.54
N LYS A 436 16.08 -13.37 32.25
CA LYS A 436 16.20 -14.68 31.62
C LYS A 436 17.26 -14.57 30.54
N VAL A 437 18.24 -15.45 30.60
CA VAL A 437 19.27 -15.63 29.58
C VAL A 437 19.09 -17.01 28.98
N SER A 438 19.08 -17.08 27.66
CA SER A 438 19.07 -18.36 26.95
C SER A 438 20.25 -18.43 25.99
N LEU A 439 20.97 -19.54 26.01
CA LEU A 439 22.09 -19.86 25.14
C LEU A 439 21.76 -21.10 24.30
N LEU A 440 22.45 -21.25 23.17
CA LEU A 440 22.36 -22.41 22.28
C LEU A 440 20.91 -22.71 21.88
N PHE A 441 20.21 -21.69 21.37
CA PHE A 441 18.80 -21.79 20.93
C PHE A 441 17.82 -22.18 22.05
N GLY A 442 18.17 -21.91 23.31
CA GLY A 442 17.32 -22.20 24.46
C GLY A 442 17.59 -23.53 25.15
N LEU A 443 18.66 -24.24 24.79
CA LEU A 443 19.13 -25.45 25.47
C LEU A 443 19.64 -25.15 26.89
N VAL A 444 20.28 -24.00 27.07
CA VAL A 444 20.76 -23.56 28.38
C VAL A 444 19.97 -22.31 28.75
N ARG A 445 19.23 -22.38 29.86
CA ARG A 445 18.44 -21.25 30.36
C ARG A 445 18.92 -20.89 31.76
N TYR A 446 19.12 -19.61 31.98
CA TYR A 446 19.45 -19.06 33.28
C TYR A 446 18.38 -18.02 33.64
N GLN A 447 17.80 -18.14 34.83
CA GLN A 447 16.79 -17.21 35.31
C GLN A 447 17.19 -16.67 36.68
N THR A 448 17.09 -15.36 36.86
CA THR A 448 17.28 -14.66 38.13
C THR A 448 16.06 -13.78 38.39
N GLY A 449 15.45 -13.87 39.57
CA GLY A 449 14.22 -13.13 39.91
C GLY A 449 13.90 -13.25 41.42
N LEU A 450 12.62 -13.14 41.80
CA LEU A 450 12.13 -13.25 43.19
C LEU A 450 12.36 -14.64 43.87
N GLY A 451 13.08 -15.55 43.21
CA GLY A 451 13.50 -16.86 43.73
C GLY A 451 14.99 -17.12 43.50
N ALA A 452 15.49 -18.27 43.98
CA ALA A 452 16.90 -18.64 43.83
C ALA A 452 17.33 -18.68 42.35
N PRO A 453 18.51 -18.14 42.00
CA PRO A 453 19.03 -18.20 40.64
C PRO A 453 19.23 -19.66 40.22
N GLY A 454 18.67 -20.04 39.07
CA GLY A 454 18.67 -21.44 38.62
C GLY A 454 19.10 -21.59 37.16
N TRP A 455 19.97 -22.56 36.91
CA TRP A 455 20.30 -23.03 35.57
C TRP A 455 19.39 -24.19 35.20
N ARG A 456 18.86 -24.19 33.97
CA ARG A 456 18.16 -25.32 33.38
C ARG A 456 18.88 -25.73 32.09
N TRP A 457 19.20 -27.02 31.99
CA TRP A 457 19.89 -27.64 30.86
C TRP A 457 18.93 -28.60 30.18
N ALA A 458 18.57 -28.36 28.92
CA ALA A 458 17.69 -29.21 28.12
C ALA A 458 16.36 -29.59 28.83
N GLY A 459 15.79 -28.67 29.61
CA GLY A 459 14.57 -28.91 30.41
C GLY A 459 14.81 -29.54 31.78
N TRP A 460 16.04 -29.96 32.10
CA TRP A 460 16.46 -30.51 33.37
C TRP A 460 17.05 -29.42 34.29
N SER A 461 16.68 -29.41 35.57
CA SER A 461 17.25 -28.49 36.57
C SER A 461 18.25 -29.27 37.44
N PRO A 462 19.55 -28.93 37.46
CA PRO A 462 20.48 -29.51 38.42
C PRO A 462 20.20 -28.84 39.78
N GLY A 463 19.66 -29.59 40.74
CA GLY A 463 19.44 -29.06 42.10
C GLY A 463 18.21 -29.55 42.85
N ALA A 464 17.54 -30.63 42.41
CA ALA A 464 16.63 -31.38 43.27
C ALA A 464 17.31 -32.70 43.67
N SER A 465 18.47 -32.64 44.34
CA SER A 465 19.05 -33.82 44.99
C SER A 465 18.41 -33.97 46.37
N GLU A 466 17.61 -35.03 46.50
CA GLU A 466 17.53 -35.92 47.67
C GLU A 466 18.13 -35.38 48.97
N ALA A 467 17.28 -34.95 49.90
CA ALA A 467 17.61 -34.89 51.30
C ALA A 467 16.38 -35.29 52.14
N SER A 468 16.61 -36.25 53.05
CA SER A 468 15.67 -36.86 54.01
C SER A 468 14.77 -37.94 53.38
N GLU A 469 14.81 -39.23 53.75
CA GLU A 469 15.12 -39.78 55.08
C GLU A 469 15.31 -41.30 54.94
N ALA A 470 16.42 -41.85 55.44
CA ALA A 470 16.58 -43.28 55.69
C ALA A 470 17.34 -43.51 57.00
N ALA A 471 16.55 -43.73 58.07
CA ALA A 471 16.74 -44.68 59.19
C ALA A 471 17.96 -44.46 60.14
N PRO A 472 17.95 -44.94 61.42
CA PRO A 472 17.46 -46.26 61.84
C PRO A 472 16.73 -46.37 63.21
N GLU A 473 16.29 -47.61 63.45
CA GLU A 473 15.48 -48.19 64.53
C GLU A 473 16.04 -48.15 65.97
N SER A 474 15.12 -48.45 66.90
CA SER A 474 15.21 -49.13 68.21
C SER A 474 14.62 -48.26 69.34
N ARG A 475 13.77 -48.75 70.24
CA ARG A 475 13.51 -50.10 70.74
C ARG A 475 12.12 -50.15 71.40
#